data_AF-A0A1Q7KFU8-F1
#
_entry.id   AF-A0A1Q7KFU8-F1
#
_cell.length_a   1.000
_cell.length_b   1.000
_cell.length_c   1.000
_cell.angle_alpha   90.00
_cell.angle_beta   90.00
_cell.angle_gamma   90.00
#
_symmetry.space_group_name_H-M   'P 1'
#
loop_
_entity.id
_entity.type
_entity.pdbx_description
1 polymer ?
#
loop_
_entity_poly.entity_id
_entity_poly.type
_entity_poly.pdbx_seq_one_letter_code
_entity_poly.pdbx_strand_id
1 'polypeptide(L)'
;MAVMLACGGRYHSKPAPLPDIPLKVTNRNWLDVTVYVLHDGQRTRIGTVTASSAQDFVLPARLLGQLHELALIGEAIGSNDVARTETLTIQPGQYIEWTLETDLRRSSVGVY
;
A
#
# COMPACT_ATOMS: atom_id res chain seq x y z
N MET A 1 -40.50 31.66 -36.11
CA MET A 1 -39.16 31.38 -35.58
C MET A 1 -39.32 30.54 -34.33
N ALA A 2 -38.90 29.27 -34.35
CA ALA A 2 -38.99 28.37 -33.21
C ALA A 2 -37.62 28.35 -32.50
N VAL A 3 -37.61 28.70 -31.21
CA VAL A 3 -36.39 28.75 -30.39
C VAL A 3 -36.14 27.35 -29.81
N MET A 4 -34.98 26.79 -30.11
CA MET A 4 -34.49 25.53 -29.53
C MET A 4 -33.90 25.83 -28.14
N LEU A 5 -34.49 25.26 -27.09
CA LEU A 5 -33.90 25.25 -25.75
C LEU A 5 -33.21 23.89 -25.55
N ALA A 6 -31.91 23.85 -25.84
CA ALA A 6 -31.05 22.72 -25.50
C ALA A 6 -30.62 22.83 -24.03
N CYS A 7 -31.13 21.95 -23.17
CA CYS A 7 -30.62 21.81 -21.81
C CYS A 7 -29.26 21.10 -21.87
N GLY A 8 -28.18 21.88 -21.91
CA GLY A 8 -26.81 21.38 -21.78
C GLY A 8 -26.51 21.02 -20.33
N GLY A 9 -26.87 19.81 -19.91
CA GLY A 9 -26.41 19.23 -18.66
C GLY A 9 -24.89 19.04 -18.72
N ARG A 10 -24.15 19.82 -17.94
CA ARG A 10 -22.72 19.62 -17.75
C ARG A 10 -22.52 18.31 -17.00
N TYR A 11 -22.19 17.24 -17.73
CA TYR A 11 -21.67 16.02 -17.13
C TYR A 11 -20.36 16.36 -16.42
N HIS A 12 -20.42 16.58 -15.11
CA HIS A 12 -19.23 16.65 -14.28
C HIS A 12 -18.74 15.21 -14.12
N SER A 13 -17.85 14.79 -15.00
CA SER A 13 -17.21 13.47 -14.90
C SER A 13 -16.51 13.38 -13.55
N LYS A 14 -17.00 12.50 -12.67
CA LYS A 14 -16.29 12.16 -11.45
C LYS A 14 -14.90 11.63 -11.86
N PRO A 15 -13.80 12.12 -11.27
CA PRO A 15 -12.48 11.56 -11.55
C PRO A 15 -12.52 10.04 -11.36
N ALA A 16 -11.89 9.31 -12.27
CA ALA A 16 -11.75 7.87 -12.12
C ALA A 16 -11.06 7.58 -10.77
N PRO A 17 -11.51 6.58 -10.00
CA PRO A 17 -10.83 6.19 -8.78
C PRO A 17 -9.36 5.85 -9.08
N LEU A 18 -8.46 6.23 -8.17
CA LEU A 18 -7.09 5.78 -8.23
C LEU A 18 -7.07 4.24 -8.16
N PRO A 19 -6.23 3.56 -8.97
CA PRO A 19 -6.11 2.11 -8.91
C PRO A 19 -5.50 1.68 -7.58
N ASP A 20 -5.98 0.54 -7.07
CA ASP A 20 -5.37 -0.09 -5.89
C ASP A 20 -3.94 -0.55 -6.19
N ILE A 21 -3.11 -0.65 -5.15
CA ILE A 21 -1.67 -0.90 -5.28
C ILE A 21 -1.38 -2.35 -4.91
N PRO A 22 -0.84 -3.17 -5.84
CA PRO A 22 -0.38 -4.50 -5.49
C PRO A 22 0.84 -4.42 -4.56
N LEU A 23 0.80 -5.20 -3.49
CA LEU A 23 1.92 -5.38 -2.56
C LEU A 23 2.24 -6.86 -2.44
N LYS A 24 3.44 -7.26 -2.83
CA LYS A 24 3.96 -8.60 -2.55
C LYS A 24 4.92 -8.55 -1.38
N VAL A 25 4.64 -9.36 -0.36
CA VAL A 25 5.52 -9.46 0.82
C VAL A 25 6.12 -10.85 0.88
N THR A 26 7.45 -10.93 0.86
CA THR A 26 8.19 -12.18 1.08
C THR A 26 8.77 -12.17 2.49
N ASN A 27 8.30 -13.05 3.35
CA ASN A 27 8.78 -13.22 4.71
C ASN A 27 9.81 -14.35 4.79
N ARG A 28 11.10 -13.99 4.96
CA ARG A 28 12.20 -14.93 5.26
C ARG A 28 12.46 -15.07 6.76
N ASN A 29 11.68 -14.38 7.60
CA ASN A 29 11.73 -14.53 9.04
C ASN A 29 11.07 -15.84 9.48
N TRP A 30 11.57 -16.44 10.56
CA TRP A 30 10.99 -17.65 11.15
C TRP A 30 9.74 -17.36 11.99
N LEU A 31 9.43 -16.09 12.26
CA LEU A 31 8.19 -15.66 12.90
C LEU A 31 7.20 -15.17 11.85
N ASP A 32 5.92 -15.30 12.18
CA ASP A 32 4.85 -14.60 11.49
C ASP A 32 5.05 -13.08 11.64
N VAL A 33 4.84 -12.32 10.57
CA VAL A 33 5.00 -10.86 10.59
C VAL A 33 3.67 -10.20 10.27
N THR A 34 3.21 -9.29 11.15
CA THR A 34 2.05 -8.44 10.87
C THR A 34 2.47 -7.23 10.07
N VAL A 35 1.84 -7.03 8.92
CA VAL A 35 2.10 -5.94 7.98
C VAL A 35 1.10 -4.81 8.19
N TYR A 36 1.63 -3.60 8.28
CA TYR A 36 0.88 -2.36 8.37
C TYR A 36 1.33 -1.38 7.30
N VAL A 37 0.40 -0.53 6.87
CA VAL A 37 0.67 0.70 6.16
C VAL A 37 0.61 1.85 7.15
N LEU A 38 1.60 2.74 7.10
CA LEU A 38 1.59 4.03 7.76
C LEU A 38 1.35 5.12 6.70
N HIS A 39 0.26 5.86 6.85
CA HIS A 39 -0.07 7.02 6.01
C HIS A 39 -0.76 8.08 6.86
N ASP A 40 -0.54 9.36 6.60
CA ASP A 40 -1.18 10.47 7.33
C ASP A 40 -1.06 10.36 8.88
N GLY A 41 0.03 9.77 9.37
CA GLY A 41 0.25 9.49 10.80
C GLY A 41 -0.62 8.35 11.39
N GLN A 42 -1.43 7.69 10.57
CA GLN A 42 -2.28 6.56 10.95
C GLN A 42 -1.68 5.23 10.50
N ARG A 43 -1.77 4.23 11.38
CA ARG A 43 -1.32 2.86 11.10
C ARG A 43 -2.52 1.97 10.80
N THR A 44 -2.56 1.44 9.58
CA THR A 44 -3.62 0.54 9.10
C THR A 44 -3.06 -0.87 8.95
N ARG A 45 -3.66 -1.87 9.62
CA ARG A 45 -3.25 -3.27 9.49
C ARG A 45 -3.70 -3.83 8.14
N ILE A 46 -2.77 -4.42 7.39
CA ILE A 46 -3.03 -5.04 6.10
C ILE A 46 -3.27 -6.54 6.27
N GLY A 47 -2.42 -7.21 7.03
CA GLY A 47 -2.51 -8.65 7.23
C GLY A 47 -1.35 -9.22 8.01
N THR A 48 -1.27 -10.55 8.04
CA THR A 48 -0.12 -11.28 8.56
C THR A 48 0.46 -12.12 7.44
N VAL A 49 1.79 -12.15 7.33
CA VAL A 49 2.52 -13.06 6.45
C VAL A 49 3.15 -14.13 7.33
N THR A 50 2.80 -15.39 7.07
CA THR A 50 3.30 -16.51 7.88
C THR A 50 4.82 -16.66 7.76
N ALA A 51 5.44 -17.29 8.76
CA ALA A 51 6.87 -17.58 8.76
C ALA A 51 7.34 -18.26 7.45
N SER A 52 8.50 -17.84 6.94
CA SER A 52 9.15 -18.45 5.76
C SER A 52 8.23 -18.61 4.53
N SER A 53 7.38 -17.61 4.26
CA SER A 53 6.37 -17.66 3.19
C SER A 53 6.26 -16.33 2.45
N ALA A 54 5.45 -16.28 1.40
CA ALA A 54 5.13 -15.03 0.71
C ALA A 54 3.62 -14.86 0.59
N GLN A 55 3.16 -13.61 0.58
CA GLN A 55 1.75 -13.28 0.42
C GLN A 55 1.57 -11.99 -0.37
N ASP A 56 0.59 -12.02 -1.26
CA ASP A 56 0.15 -10.87 -2.02
C ASP A 56 -1.02 -10.17 -1.31
N PHE A 57 -0.97 -8.85 -1.29
CA PHE A 57 -2.00 -7.96 -0.77
C PHE A 57 -2.38 -6.94 -1.85
N VAL A 58 -3.58 -6.41 -1.72
CA VAL A 58 -4.05 -5.27 -2.50
C VAL A 58 -4.28 -4.13 -1.53
N LEU A 59 -3.48 -3.07 -1.65
CA LEU A 59 -3.61 -1.89 -0.82
C LEU A 59 -4.65 -0.96 -1.44
N PRO A 60 -5.71 -0.60 -0.70
CA PRO A 60 -6.68 0.36 -1.19
C PRO A 60 -6.02 1.70 -1.52
N ALA A 61 -6.30 2.28 -2.69
CA ALA A 61 -5.68 3.53 -3.12
C ALA A 61 -5.89 4.70 -2.14
N ARG A 62 -6.96 4.64 -1.32
CA ARG A 62 -7.24 5.60 -0.25
C ARG A 62 -6.14 5.68 0.84
N LEU A 63 -5.23 4.71 0.90
CA LEU A 63 -4.10 4.69 1.84
C LEU A 63 -2.91 5.53 1.37
N LEU A 64 -2.91 6.05 0.14
CA LEU A 64 -1.82 6.86 -0.41
C LEU A 64 -1.86 8.34 0.03
N GLY A 65 -2.91 8.76 0.74
CA GLY A 65 -3.11 10.17 1.08
C GLY A 65 -3.16 11.06 -0.17
N GLN A 66 -2.96 12.37 0.02
CA GLN A 66 -2.89 13.32 -1.11
C GLN A 66 -1.53 13.32 -1.81
N LEU A 67 -0.45 13.02 -1.08
CA LEU A 67 0.93 13.07 -1.59
C LEU A 67 1.36 11.78 -2.30
N HIS A 68 0.51 10.76 -2.33
CA HIS A 68 0.83 9.45 -2.86
C HIS A 68 2.01 8.80 -2.15
N GLU A 69 2.04 8.97 -0.83
CA GLU A 69 3.13 8.55 0.04
C GLU A 69 2.62 7.59 1.12
N LEU A 70 3.38 6.54 1.37
CA LEU A 70 3.16 5.63 2.50
C LEU A 70 4.48 5.03 2.99
N ALA A 71 4.48 4.49 4.19
CA ALA A 71 5.56 3.61 4.65
C ALA A 71 4.97 2.26 5.07
N LEU A 72 5.77 1.19 4.99
CA LEU A 72 5.40 -0.13 5.47
C LEU A 72 6.05 -0.41 6.82
N ILE A 73 5.31 -1.09 7.70
CA ILE A 73 5.78 -1.55 9.01
C ILE A 73 5.48 -3.03 9.15
N GLY A 74 6.46 -3.80 9.59
CA GLY A 74 6.40 -5.24 9.75
C GLY A 74 6.81 -5.58 11.16
N GLU A 75 5.88 -6.10 11.96
CA GLU A 75 6.12 -6.46 13.36
C GLU A 75 6.10 -7.99 13.50
N ALA A 76 7.23 -8.57 13.93
CA ALA A 76 7.29 -10.00 14.19
C ALA A 76 6.45 -10.37 15.41
N ILE A 77 5.58 -11.36 15.27
CA ILE A 77 4.73 -11.84 16.36
C ILE A 77 5.59 -12.60 17.37
N GLY A 78 5.52 -12.20 18.63
CA GLY A 78 6.32 -12.80 19.71
C GLY A 78 7.76 -12.27 19.81
N SER A 79 8.11 -11.23 19.05
CA SER A 79 9.38 -10.49 19.17
C SER A 79 9.11 -8.98 19.25
N ASN A 80 10.13 -8.21 19.65
CA ASN A 80 10.14 -6.74 19.53
C ASN A 80 10.81 -6.28 18.23
N ASP A 81 11.16 -7.21 17.34
CA ASP A 81 11.76 -6.89 16.05
C ASP A 81 10.75 -6.26 15.11
N VAL A 82 11.18 -5.16 14.48
CA VAL A 82 10.36 -4.37 13.56
C VAL A 82 11.17 -4.06 12.31
N ALA A 83 10.57 -4.30 11.15
CA ALA A 83 11.00 -3.76 9.87
C ALA A 83 10.20 -2.50 9.57
N ARG A 84 10.87 -1.45 9.12
CA ARG A 84 10.22 -0.22 8.68
C ARG A 84 10.92 0.31 7.44
N THR A 85 10.16 0.61 6.41
CA THR A 85 10.69 1.23 5.19
C THR A 85 10.86 2.73 5.37
N GLU A 86 11.61 3.35 4.47
CA GLU A 86 11.44 4.76 4.16
C GLU A 86 10.02 5.08 3.67
N THR A 87 9.72 6.37 3.56
CA THR A 87 8.50 6.82 2.87
C THR A 87 8.65 6.54 1.38
N LEU A 88 7.72 5.77 0.85
CA LEU A 88 7.61 5.37 -0.54
C LEU A 88 6.64 6.30 -1.25
N THR A 89 7.06 6.87 -2.38
CA THR A 89 6.16 7.59 -3.30
C THR A 89 5.70 6.62 -4.39
N ILE A 90 4.39 6.42 -4.52
CA ILE A 90 3.81 5.44 -5.45
C ILE A 90 3.05 6.16 -6.57
N GLN A 91 3.40 5.87 -7.81
CA GLN A 91 2.65 6.35 -8.97
C GLN A 91 1.52 5.38 -9.37
N PRO A 92 0.45 5.87 -10.01
CA PRO A 92 -0.62 5.01 -10.50
C PRO A 92 -0.08 3.89 -11.42
N GLY A 93 -0.47 2.65 -11.13
CA GLY A 93 -0.06 1.47 -11.88
C GLY A 93 1.22 0.79 -11.40
N GLN A 94 1.93 1.38 -10.44
CA GLN A 94 3.08 0.74 -9.81
C GLN A 94 2.68 -0.34 -8.80
N TYR A 95 3.64 -1.20 -8.48
CA TYR A 95 3.50 -2.19 -7.41
C TYR A 95 4.70 -2.17 -6.46
N ILE A 96 4.49 -2.73 -5.27
CA ILE A 96 5.50 -2.80 -4.22
C ILE A 96 5.92 -4.25 -4.02
N GLU A 97 7.22 -4.49 -3.97
CA GLU A 97 7.77 -5.74 -3.45
C GLU A 97 8.55 -5.47 -2.17
N TRP A 98 8.24 -6.20 -1.11
CA TRP A 98 8.92 -6.09 0.18
C TRP A 98 9.46 -7.44 0.63
N THR A 99 10.78 -7.51 0.86
CA THR A 99 11.43 -8.69 1.43
C THR A 99 11.76 -8.43 2.88
N LEU A 100 11.09 -9.16 3.77
CA LEU A 100 11.37 -9.20 5.20
C LEU A 100 12.46 -10.24 5.45
N GLU A 101 13.62 -9.81 5.92
CA GLU A 101 14.76 -10.70 6.17
C GLU A 101 14.67 -11.37 7.55
N THR A 102 15.51 -12.39 7.78
CA THR A 102 15.61 -13.04 9.10
C THR A 102 15.97 -12.03 10.20
N ASP A 103 16.88 -11.09 9.90
CA ASP A 103 17.05 -9.86 10.69
C ASP A 103 16.18 -8.77 10.04
N LEU A 104 15.03 -8.47 10.67
CA LEU A 104 14.05 -7.54 10.12
C LEU A 104 14.61 -6.15 9.80
N ARG A 105 15.69 -5.73 10.48
CA ARG A 105 16.36 -4.43 10.23
C ARG A 105 17.10 -4.38 8.89
N ARG A 106 17.33 -5.53 8.26
CA ARG A 106 17.98 -5.67 6.94
C ARG A 106 17.00 -5.89 5.79
N SER A 107 15.71 -5.82 6.08
CA SER A 107 14.65 -5.96 5.08
C SER A 107 14.77 -4.90 3.99
N SER A 108 14.38 -5.24 2.76
CA SER A 108 14.50 -4.37 1.59
C SER A 108 13.19 -4.24 0.85
N VAL A 109 12.92 -3.05 0.31
CA VAL A 109 11.69 -2.73 -0.43
C VAL A 109 12.02 -2.15 -1.80
N GLY A 110 11.18 -2.43 -2.78
CA GLY A 110 11.24 -1.87 -4.13
C GLY A 110 9.87 -1.42 -4.62
N VAL A 111 9.85 -0.35 -5.41
CA VAL A 111 8.67 0.15 -6.13
C VAL A 111 8.99 0.07 -7.62
N TYR A 112 8.07 -0.53 -8.39
CA TYR A 112 8.24 -0.80 -9.81
C TYR A 112 7.08 -0.23 -10.60
#